data_AF-A0A7M3MEQ1-F1
#
_entry.id   AF-A0A7M3MEQ1-F1
#
_cell.length_a   1.000
_cell.length_b   1.000
_cell.length_c   1.000
_cell.angle_alpha   90.00
_cell.angle_beta   90.00
_cell.angle_gamma   90.00
#
_symmetry.space_group_name_H-M   'P 1'
#
loop_
_entity.id
_entity.type
_entity.pdbx_description
1 polymer ?
#
loop_
_entity_poly.entity_id
_entity_poly.type
_entity_poly.pdbx_seq_one_letter_code
_entity_poly.pdbx_strand_id
1 'polypeptide(L)'
;MQAFRKSRGQSGFTLMELLIVIAVLGLLLGMLIPRLAGVTDDTVDTVCDTNNKGVRYFTQMYQNKYGSLPNGLTNLVNDDGASLPEMEDTFADSPDGDAEAMAWEFWSRNWPGLYALNADEVSELREMGITQVYNLNDVDGRPMNRANLAEGTGVMMMGMEAADATSAPSWVNSVDENGDDSGLSVVSGDVALGNPHFLGRIMLAVNENCDLIKKGMIQASALCPGAVLHEENFTHKEYILVMPRLEATIDRLVDGAVIASESVDLVFVEDPTDTDSKQFEVTFEAQESWAFDMTCPEGHKWPDFDEDSWFYDSGL
;
A
#
# COMPACT_ATOMS: atom_id res chain seq x y z
N MET A 1 53.74 29.30 65.55
CA MET A 1 53.24 29.68 64.21
C MET A 1 52.17 28.69 63.80
N GLN A 2 50.91 29.13 63.64
CA GLN A 2 49.94 28.49 62.76
C GLN A 2 48.87 29.55 62.43
N ALA A 3 48.88 30.02 61.19
CA ALA A 3 47.96 31.04 60.68
C ALA A 3 46.66 30.36 60.25
N PHE A 4 45.53 30.80 60.81
CA PHE A 4 44.20 30.37 60.38
C PHE A 4 43.91 30.93 58.98
N ARG A 5 43.71 30.03 58.01
CA ARG A 5 43.26 30.36 56.65
C ARG A 5 41.80 30.86 56.70
N LYS A 6 41.57 32.05 56.15
CA LYS A 6 40.25 32.68 55.97
C LYS A 6 39.42 31.85 54.98
N SER A 7 38.35 31.19 55.43
CA SER A 7 37.40 30.53 54.52
C SER A 7 36.71 31.60 53.67
N ARG A 8 36.85 31.51 52.35
CA ARG A 8 36.07 32.31 51.41
C ARG A 8 34.58 32.02 51.66
N GLY A 9 33.80 33.07 51.92
CA GLY A 9 32.37 32.96 52.17
C GLY A 9 31.67 32.24 51.02
N GLN A 10 31.01 31.12 51.33
CA GLN A 10 30.05 30.52 50.43
C GLN A 10 28.83 31.44 50.43
N SER A 11 28.55 32.11 49.31
CA SER A 11 27.32 32.87 49.11
C SER A 11 26.15 31.88 49.07
N GLY A 12 25.26 31.95 50.06
CA GLY A 12 24.00 31.21 50.03
C GLY A 12 23.13 31.71 48.89
N PHE A 13 22.48 30.78 48.19
CA PHE A 13 21.54 31.04 47.11
C PHE A 13 20.37 31.90 47.64
N THR A 14 20.05 33.02 47.01
CA THR A 14 18.89 33.82 47.42
C THR A 14 17.60 33.24 46.85
N LEU A 15 16.50 33.37 47.59
CA LEU A 15 15.17 32.91 47.13
C LEU A 15 14.75 33.63 45.83
N MET A 16 15.18 34.88 45.66
CA MET A 16 14.92 35.69 44.47
C MET A 16 15.65 35.18 43.22
N GLU A 17 16.92 34.75 43.36
CA GLU A 17 17.68 34.16 42.26
C GLU A 17 17.01 32.89 41.76
N LEU A 18 16.55 32.02 42.67
CA LEU A 18 15.83 30.82 42.29
C LEU A 18 14.50 31.14 41.60
N LEU A 19 13.75 32.14 42.08
CA LEU A 19 12.46 32.53 41.53
C LEU A 19 12.59 33.07 40.09
N ILE A 20 13.58 33.92 39.83
CA ILE A 20 13.81 34.45 38.48
C ILE A 20 14.22 33.33 37.52
N VAL A 21 15.03 32.37 37.98
CA VAL A 21 15.45 31.23 37.17
C VAL A 21 14.27 30.36 36.76
N ILE A 22 13.38 30.00 37.69
CA ILE A 22 12.18 29.22 37.35
C ILE A 22 11.20 30.00 36.46
N ALA A 23 11.10 31.33 36.63
CA ALA A 23 10.26 32.17 35.79
C ALA A 23 10.78 32.22 34.34
N VAL A 24 12.10 32.40 34.17
CA VAL A 24 12.72 32.37 32.84
C VAL A 24 12.67 30.97 32.22
N LEU A 25 12.93 29.91 32.99
CA LEU A 25 12.80 28.53 32.52
C LEU A 25 11.36 28.22 32.09
N GLY A 26 10.35 28.64 32.86
CA GLY A 26 8.94 28.45 32.51
C GLY A 26 8.56 29.18 31.22
N LEU A 27 9.06 30.40 31.01
CA LEU A 27 8.84 31.15 29.77
C LEU A 27 9.52 30.49 28.56
N LEU A 28 10.77 30.05 28.72
CA LEU A 28 11.50 29.33 27.68
C LEU A 28 10.79 28.03 27.30
N LEU A 29 10.40 27.22 28.30
CA LEU A 29 9.64 25.99 28.07
C LEU A 29 8.30 26.26 27.39
N GLY A 30 7.57 27.31 27.81
CA GLY A 30 6.29 27.70 27.20
C GLY A 30 6.39 28.07 25.72
N MET A 31 7.53 28.64 25.28
CA MET A 31 7.78 28.94 23.86
C MET A 31 8.32 27.72 23.08
N LEU A 32 8.98 26.78 23.75
CA LEU A 32 9.59 25.59 23.12
C LEU A 32 8.59 24.47 22.86
N ILE A 33 7.63 24.24 23.78
CA ILE A 33 6.64 23.14 23.68
C ILE A 33 5.86 23.12 22.35
N PRO A 34 5.29 24.23 21.84
CA PRO A 34 4.52 24.18 20.59
C PRO A 34 5.37 23.88 19.35
N ARG A 35 6.69 24.11 19.40
CA ARG A 35 7.60 23.71 18.32
C ARG A 35 8.04 22.25 18.39
N LEU A 36 7.78 21.60 19.51
CA LEU A 36 8.06 20.18 19.74
C LEU A 36 6.80 19.32 19.62
N ALA A 37 5.63 19.95 19.48
CA ALA A 37 4.35 19.29 19.29
C ALA A 37 4.28 18.69 17.88
N GLY A 38 4.78 17.45 17.77
CA GLY A 38 4.24 16.39 16.91
C GLY A 38 4.48 16.49 15.41
N VAL A 39 4.82 15.35 14.82
CA VAL A 39 4.36 15.04 13.47
C VAL A 39 2.83 14.98 13.54
N THR A 40 2.12 15.75 12.71
CA THR A 40 0.67 15.65 12.56
C THR A 40 0.34 14.64 11.47
N ASP A 41 -0.87 14.10 11.46
CA ASP A 41 -1.32 13.18 10.40
C ASP A 41 -1.21 13.86 9.01
N ASP A 42 -1.61 15.13 8.89
CA ASP A 42 -1.37 15.93 7.67
C ASP A 42 0.11 15.97 7.20
N THR A 43 1.04 15.95 8.16
CA THR A 43 2.48 15.93 7.86
C THR A 43 2.90 14.55 7.35
N VAL A 44 2.33 13.48 7.92
CA VAL A 44 2.53 12.10 7.46
C VAL A 44 2.05 11.95 6.03
N ASP A 45 0.85 12.43 5.72
CA ASP A 45 0.27 12.36 4.37
C ASP A 45 1.09 13.13 3.35
N THR A 46 1.48 14.36 3.67
CA THR A 46 2.34 15.18 2.80
C THR A 46 3.68 14.49 2.49
N VAL A 47 4.26 13.81 3.49
CA VAL A 47 5.50 13.04 3.30
C VAL A 47 5.21 11.78 2.49
N CYS A 48 4.08 11.12 2.74
CA CYS A 48 3.67 9.93 2.02
C CYS A 48 3.52 10.22 0.52
N ASP A 49 2.82 11.30 0.16
CA ASP A 49 2.68 11.78 -1.21
C ASP A 49 4.02 12.10 -1.87
N THR A 50 4.89 12.80 -1.14
CA THR A 50 6.22 13.17 -1.64
C THR A 50 7.07 11.94 -1.92
N ASN A 51 7.03 10.95 -1.01
CA ASN A 51 7.73 9.68 -1.16
C ASN A 51 7.12 8.86 -2.30
N ASN A 52 5.80 8.74 -2.37
CA ASN A 52 5.07 8.03 -3.42
C ASN A 52 5.47 8.57 -4.81
N LYS A 53 5.40 9.90 -4.97
CA LYS A 53 5.90 10.61 -6.17
C LYS A 53 7.36 10.28 -6.47
N GLY A 54 8.22 10.30 -5.46
CA GLY A 54 9.63 10.01 -5.58
C GLY A 54 9.88 8.60 -6.10
N VAL A 55 9.26 7.59 -5.50
CA VAL A 55 9.40 6.19 -5.91
C VAL A 55 8.87 5.99 -7.33
N ARG A 56 7.69 6.55 -7.66
CA ARG A 56 7.14 6.54 -9.03
C ARG A 56 8.13 7.11 -10.04
N TYR A 57 8.74 8.25 -9.72
CA TYR A 57 9.74 8.89 -10.57
C TYR A 57 10.98 8.00 -10.77
N PHE A 58 11.51 7.38 -9.71
CA PHE A 58 12.65 6.48 -9.82
C PHE A 58 12.33 5.21 -10.60
N THR A 59 11.13 4.64 -10.43
CA THR A 59 10.64 3.53 -11.26
C THR A 59 10.58 3.94 -12.72
N GLN A 60 10.13 5.16 -13.03
CA GLN A 60 10.07 5.64 -14.40
C GLN A 60 11.47 5.88 -14.98
N MET A 61 12.42 6.37 -14.18
CA MET A 61 13.82 6.46 -14.59
C MET A 61 14.42 5.08 -14.85
N TYR A 62 14.08 4.09 -14.03
CA TYR A 62 14.50 2.70 -14.23
C TYR A 62 13.99 2.17 -15.57
N GLN A 63 12.69 2.33 -15.82
CA GLN A 63 12.04 1.89 -17.05
C GLN A 63 12.61 2.59 -18.28
N ASN A 64 12.85 3.91 -18.23
CA ASN A 64 13.54 4.63 -19.32
C ASN A 64 14.98 4.16 -19.55
N LYS A 65 15.70 3.74 -18.50
CA LYS A 65 17.10 3.34 -18.59
C LYS A 65 17.28 1.91 -19.10
N TYR A 66 16.43 0.99 -18.64
CA TYR A 66 16.58 -0.45 -18.90
C TYR A 66 15.53 -1.00 -19.88
N GLY A 67 14.51 -0.23 -20.23
CA GLY A 67 13.41 -0.66 -21.09
C GLY A 67 12.47 -1.67 -20.43
N SER A 68 12.54 -1.82 -19.10
CA SER A 68 11.77 -2.80 -18.34
C SER A 68 11.44 -2.25 -16.95
N LEU A 69 10.42 -2.80 -16.31
CA LEU A 69 10.13 -2.57 -14.90
C LEU A 69 11.19 -3.23 -14.01
N PRO A 70 11.37 -2.75 -12.76
CA PRO A 70 12.33 -3.32 -11.83
C PRO A 70 11.89 -4.72 -11.40
N ASN A 71 12.84 -5.65 -11.40
CA ASN A 71 12.60 -7.02 -10.99
C ASN A 71 12.84 -7.21 -9.49
N GLY A 72 12.45 -8.36 -8.95
CA GLY A 72 12.63 -8.66 -7.53
C GLY A 72 11.71 -7.86 -6.61
N LEU A 73 10.53 -7.49 -7.12
CA LEU A 73 9.44 -6.94 -6.32
C LEU A 73 8.87 -8.01 -5.39
N THR A 74 8.17 -7.56 -4.36
CA THR A 74 7.51 -8.43 -3.38
C THR A 74 6.10 -8.74 -3.87
N ASN A 75 5.77 -10.02 -3.89
CA ASN A 75 4.41 -10.49 -4.14
C ASN A 75 3.70 -10.61 -2.79
N LEU A 76 2.57 -9.95 -2.66
CA LEU A 76 1.81 -9.82 -1.41
C LEU A 76 0.93 -11.05 -1.15
N VAL A 77 1.51 -12.23 -1.38
CA VAL A 77 0.88 -13.54 -1.32
C VAL A 77 1.83 -14.48 -0.59
N ASN A 78 1.26 -15.35 0.23
CA ASN A 78 1.93 -16.48 0.85
C ASN A 78 1.93 -17.68 -0.10
N ASP A 79 3.11 -18.14 -0.45
CA ASP A 79 3.32 -19.35 -1.23
C ASP A 79 4.66 -19.98 -0.84
N ASP A 80 4.56 -21.02 -0.03
CA ASP A 80 5.68 -21.84 0.42
C ASP A 80 6.05 -22.97 -0.55
N GLY A 81 5.34 -23.05 -1.70
CA GLY A 81 5.49 -24.10 -2.71
C GLY A 81 5.02 -25.49 -2.27
N ALA A 82 4.46 -25.61 -1.06
CA ALA A 82 3.91 -26.85 -0.51
C ALA A 82 2.39 -26.80 -0.39
N SER A 83 1.84 -25.62 -0.14
CA SER A 83 0.40 -25.32 -0.05
C SER A 83 -0.10 -24.54 -1.27
N LEU A 84 -1.42 -24.40 -1.39
CA LEU A 84 -1.98 -23.44 -2.35
C LEU A 84 -1.57 -22.02 -1.93
N PRO A 85 -1.34 -21.11 -2.89
CA PRO A 85 -1.12 -19.71 -2.57
C PRO A 85 -2.30 -19.14 -1.80
N GLU A 86 -2.03 -18.34 -0.79
CA GLU A 86 -3.03 -17.67 0.04
C GLU A 86 -2.65 -16.19 0.13
N MET A 87 -3.62 -15.28 0.11
CA MET A 87 -3.33 -13.90 0.50
C MET A 87 -2.99 -13.88 1.99
N GLU A 88 -2.05 -13.01 2.39
CA GLU A 88 -1.83 -12.78 3.82
C GLU A 88 -3.16 -12.35 4.45
N ASP A 89 -3.52 -12.95 5.58
CA ASP A 89 -4.82 -12.75 6.22
C ASP A 89 -4.96 -11.27 6.62
N THR A 90 -5.78 -10.54 5.86
CA THR A 90 -5.90 -9.08 5.93
C THR A 90 -6.94 -8.62 6.94
N PHE A 91 -7.38 -9.48 7.87
CA PHE A 91 -8.48 -9.13 8.76
C PHE A 91 -8.02 -8.75 10.16
N ALA A 92 -8.19 -7.45 10.42
CA ALA A 92 -8.41 -6.82 11.71
C ALA A 92 -9.44 -7.61 12.55
N ASP A 93 -8.95 -8.58 13.33
CA ASP A 93 -9.23 -8.81 14.75
C ASP A 93 -8.64 -10.19 15.08
N SER A 94 -7.33 -10.37 14.88
CA SER A 94 -6.66 -11.51 15.51
C SER A 94 -6.97 -11.42 17.01
N PRO A 95 -7.66 -12.41 17.61
CA PRO A 95 -7.97 -12.40 19.03
C PRO A 95 -6.71 -12.28 19.92
N ASP A 96 -5.54 -12.50 19.31
CA ASP A 96 -4.23 -12.52 19.91
C ASP A 96 -3.48 -11.17 19.81
N GLY A 97 -3.99 -10.20 19.04
CA GLY A 97 -3.44 -8.83 18.95
C GLY A 97 -2.17 -8.68 18.10
N ASP A 98 -2.02 -9.53 17.08
CA ASP A 98 -0.92 -9.43 16.10
C ASP A 98 -1.21 -8.37 15.03
N ALA A 99 -0.15 -7.81 14.43
CA ALA A 99 -0.23 -6.79 13.38
C ALA A 99 -0.88 -7.37 12.10
N GLU A 100 -1.75 -6.60 11.45
CA GLU A 100 -2.41 -6.98 10.19
C GLU A 100 -1.41 -7.05 9.03
N ALA A 101 -1.74 -7.72 7.93
CA ALA A 101 -0.87 -7.68 6.74
C ALA A 101 -0.75 -6.27 6.15
N MET A 102 -1.89 -5.58 6.06
CA MET A 102 -2.08 -4.27 5.44
C MET A 102 -3.21 -3.56 6.18
N ALA A 103 -3.24 -2.23 6.08
CA ALA A 103 -4.30 -1.45 6.70
C ALA A 103 -5.69 -1.78 6.10
N TRP A 104 -6.71 -1.80 6.95
CA TRP A 104 -8.11 -1.97 6.54
C TRP A 104 -8.53 -0.99 5.43
N GLU A 105 -8.06 0.26 5.48
CA GLU A 105 -8.34 1.28 4.46
C GLU A 105 -7.84 0.86 3.09
N PHE A 106 -6.68 0.18 3.03
CA PHE A 106 -6.19 -0.35 1.77
C PHE A 106 -7.11 -1.44 1.24
N TRP A 107 -7.53 -2.39 2.07
CA TRP A 107 -8.40 -3.47 1.66
C TRP A 107 -9.76 -2.96 1.19
N SER A 108 -10.44 -2.15 2.01
CA SER A 108 -11.76 -1.59 1.71
C SER A 108 -11.78 -0.73 0.45
N ARG A 109 -10.67 -0.04 0.14
CA ARG A 109 -10.54 0.77 -1.08
C ARG A 109 -10.13 -0.03 -2.31
N ASN A 110 -9.36 -1.10 -2.14
CA ASN A 110 -8.73 -1.80 -3.26
C ASN A 110 -9.30 -3.18 -3.58
N TRP A 111 -10.04 -3.80 -2.67
CA TRP A 111 -10.67 -5.12 -2.88
C TRP A 111 -9.72 -6.12 -3.55
N PRO A 112 -8.51 -6.35 -3.02
CA PRO A 112 -7.55 -7.21 -3.70
C PRO A 112 -7.99 -8.67 -3.62
N GLY A 113 -7.75 -9.41 -4.70
CA GLY A 113 -8.06 -10.82 -4.85
C GLY A 113 -6.83 -11.64 -5.15
N LEU A 114 -6.91 -12.93 -4.82
CA LEU A 114 -5.89 -13.90 -5.22
C LEU A 114 -6.10 -14.26 -6.69
N TYR A 115 -5.08 -14.01 -7.51
CA TYR A 115 -5.16 -14.23 -8.94
C TYR A 115 -4.04 -15.15 -9.42
N ALA A 116 -4.39 -16.35 -9.89
CA ALA A 116 -3.43 -17.26 -10.49
C ALA A 116 -3.17 -16.92 -11.97
N LEU A 117 -1.92 -16.59 -12.29
CA LEU A 117 -1.50 -16.20 -13.64
C LEU A 117 -1.51 -17.36 -14.63
N ASN A 118 -1.96 -17.13 -15.86
CA ASN A 118 -1.83 -18.07 -16.96
C ASN A 118 -0.47 -17.93 -17.70
N ALA A 119 -0.22 -18.78 -18.69
CA ALA A 119 1.04 -18.77 -19.44
C ALA A 119 1.28 -17.49 -20.26
N ASP A 120 0.22 -16.87 -20.77
CA ASP A 120 0.29 -15.67 -21.60
C ASP A 120 0.60 -14.43 -20.74
N GLU A 121 -0.07 -14.29 -19.60
CA GLU A 121 0.17 -13.24 -18.60
C GLU A 121 1.60 -13.31 -18.05
N VAL A 122 2.10 -14.53 -17.78
CA VAL A 122 3.49 -14.75 -17.35
C VAL A 122 4.48 -14.34 -18.45
N SER A 123 4.14 -14.60 -19.71
CA SER A 123 4.99 -14.23 -20.85
C SER A 123 5.06 -12.71 -20.99
N GLU A 124 3.92 -12.03 -20.91
CA GLU A 124 3.83 -10.56 -20.99
C GLU A 124 4.57 -9.88 -19.82
N LEU A 125 4.41 -10.37 -18.59
CA LEU A 125 5.14 -9.87 -17.42
C LEU A 125 6.66 -10.01 -17.57
N ARG A 126 7.13 -11.12 -18.17
CA ARG A 126 8.55 -11.34 -18.46
C ARG A 126 9.07 -10.36 -19.51
N GLU A 127 8.27 -10.03 -20.51
CA GLU A 127 8.61 -9.00 -21.50
C GLU A 127 8.71 -7.61 -20.86
N MET A 128 7.85 -7.32 -19.86
CA MET A 128 7.97 -6.12 -19.03
C MET A 128 9.15 -6.16 -18.04
N GLY A 129 9.87 -7.27 -17.94
CA GLY A 129 11.07 -7.44 -17.10
C GLY A 129 10.84 -8.11 -15.75
N ILE A 130 9.62 -8.50 -15.43
CA ILE A 130 9.28 -9.22 -14.20
C ILE A 130 9.46 -10.71 -14.46
N THR A 131 10.58 -11.26 -13.99
CA THR A 131 10.88 -12.70 -14.17
C THR A 131 10.81 -13.48 -12.86
N GLN A 132 10.77 -12.78 -11.73
CA GLN A 132 10.80 -13.34 -10.39
C GLN A 132 10.10 -12.39 -9.43
N VAL A 133 9.55 -12.96 -8.38
CA VAL A 133 8.95 -12.23 -7.26
C VAL A 133 9.45 -12.81 -5.94
N TYR A 134 9.35 -12.04 -4.88
CA TYR A 134 9.57 -12.51 -3.52
C TYR A 134 8.21 -12.64 -2.83
N ASN A 135 7.74 -13.86 -2.62
CA ASN A 135 6.49 -14.13 -1.89
C ASN A 135 6.73 -13.84 -0.41
N LEU A 136 5.78 -13.19 0.25
CA LEU A 136 5.90 -12.74 1.64
C LEU A 136 6.16 -13.91 2.59
N ASN A 137 5.37 -14.98 2.47
CA ASN A 137 5.45 -16.18 3.31
C ASN A 137 5.44 -15.85 4.82
N ASP A 138 4.59 -14.91 5.25
CA ASP A 138 4.53 -14.49 6.66
C ASP A 138 3.80 -15.51 7.56
N VAL A 139 3.43 -16.67 7.03
CA VAL A 139 2.97 -17.81 7.82
C VAL A 139 4.12 -18.32 8.70
N ASP A 140 3.92 -18.32 10.02
CA ASP A 140 4.86 -18.83 11.04
C ASP A 140 6.21 -18.08 11.14
N GLY A 141 6.29 -16.81 10.72
CA GLY A 141 7.54 -16.02 10.78
C GLY A 141 8.64 -16.55 9.85
N ARG A 142 8.23 -17.15 8.72
CA ARG A 142 9.17 -17.63 7.69
C ARG A 142 9.69 -16.44 6.86
N PRO A 143 10.93 -16.52 6.34
CA PRO A 143 11.45 -15.47 5.50
C PRO A 143 10.79 -15.48 4.11
N MET A 144 10.73 -14.32 3.47
CA MET A 144 10.29 -14.19 2.08
C MET A 144 11.00 -15.19 1.17
N ASN A 145 10.23 -15.84 0.29
CA ASN A 145 10.77 -16.82 -0.65
C ASN A 145 10.84 -16.26 -2.06
N ARG A 146 11.99 -16.44 -2.71
CA ARG A 146 12.17 -16.04 -4.11
C ARG A 146 11.55 -17.10 -5.03
N ALA A 147 10.52 -16.73 -5.75
CA ALA A 147 9.88 -17.54 -6.78
C ALA A 147 10.21 -17.02 -8.18
N ASN A 148 10.46 -17.92 -9.13
CA ASN A 148 10.47 -17.55 -10.54
C ASN A 148 9.02 -17.44 -11.00
N LEU A 149 8.70 -16.42 -11.77
CA LEU A 149 7.37 -16.25 -12.32
C LEU A 149 7.05 -17.42 -13.26
N ALA A 150 5.96 -18.13 -13.02
CA ALA A 150 5.52 -19.28 -13.80
C ALA A 150 3.99 -19.30 -13.89
N GLU A 151 3.47 -20.11 -14.82
CA GLU A 151 2.03 -20.38 -14.87
C GLU A 151 1.56 -20.95 -13.52
N GLY A 152 0.45 -20.44 -13.01
CA GLY A 152 -0.08 -20.76 -11.69
C GLY A 152 0.56 -19.98 -10.54
N THR A 153 1.54 -19.09 -10.79
CA THR A 153 1.98 -18.15 -9.75
C THR A 153 0.80 -17.28 -9.32
N GLY A 154 0.42 -17.38 -8.04
CA GLY A 154 -0.61 -16.53 -7.44
C GLY A 154 -0.06 -15.13 -7.19
N VAL A 155 -0.80 -14.11 -7.59
CA VAL A 155 -0.48 -12.71 -7.35
C VAL A 155 -1.67 -11.99 -6.74
N MET A 156 -1.41 -10.90 -6.04
CA MET A 156 -2.45 -9.98 -5.60
C MET A 156 -2.89 -9.11 -6.78
N MET A 157 -4.18 -9.13 -7.13
CA MET A 157 -4.75 -8.31 -8.19
C MET A 157 -5.93 -7.49 -7.67
N MET A 158 -6.08 -6.25 -8.14
CA MET A 158 -7.19 -5.40 -7.70
C MET A 158 -8.54 -5.86 -8.27
N GLY A 159 -9.51 -6.13 -7.41
CA GLY A 159 -10.91 -6.37 -7.73
C GLY A 159 -11.18 -7.66 -8.53
N MET A 160 -10.15 -8.46 -8.80
CA MET A 160 -10.24 -9.66 -9.61
C MET A 160 -9.60 -10.82 -8.88
N GLU A 161 -10.18 -12.00 -9.04
CA GLU A 161 -9.65 -13.27 -8.54
C GLU A 161 -9.66 -14.33 -9.64
N ALA A 162 -8.76 -15.30 -9.52
CA ALA A 162 -8.70 -16.45 -10.39
C ALA A 162 -8.15 -17.64 -9.61
N ALA A 163 -8.96 -18.68 -9.44
CA ALA A 163 -8.63 -19.84 -8.61
C ALA A 163 -7.39 -20.62 -9.09
N ASP A 164 -7.17 -20.66 -10.41
CA ASP A 164 -6.03 -21.31 -11.04
C ASP A 164 -5.76 -20.70 -12.43
N ALA A 165 -4.69 -21.13 -13.10
CA ALA A 165 -4.27 -20.62 -14.40
C ALA A 165 -5.26 -20.89 -15.56
N THR A 166 -6.21 -21.81 -15.38
CA THR A 166 -7.17 -22.28 -16.40
C THR A 166 -8.60 -21.81 -16.15
N SER A 167 -8.94 -21.49 -14.91
CA SER A 167 -10.25 -21.00 -14.52
C SER A 167 -10.52 -19.61 -15.10
N ALA A 168 -11.77 -19.34 -15.50
CA ALA A 168 -12.17 -17.98 -15.84
C ALA A 168 -12.01 -17.09 -14.59
N PRO A 169 -11.48 -15.86 -14.72
CA PRO A 169 -11.46 -14.94 -13.60
C PRO A 169 -12.87 -14.57 -13.16
N SER A 170 -12.98 -13.98 -11.97
CA SER A 170 -14.20 -13.35 -11.48
C SER A 170 -13.88 -12.06 -10.73
N TRP A 171 -14.89 -11.24 -10.54
CA TRP A 171 -14.81 -10.16 -9.55
C TRP A 171 -14.63 -10.76 -8.16
N VAL A 172 -13.81 -10.12 -7.34
CA VAL A 172 -13.60 -10.54 -5.94
C VAL A 172 -14.93 -10.55 -5.21
N ASN A 173 -15.26 -11.67 -4.58
CA ASN A 173 -16.40 -11.76 -3.69
C ASN A 173 -15.92 -11.94 -2.25
N SER A 174 -16.28 -11.02 -1.34
CA SER A 174 -16.18 -11.30 0.09
C SER A 174 -17.53 -11.78 0.60
N VAL A 175 -17.51 -12.87 1.37
CA VAL A 175 -18.65 -13.28 2.18
C VAL A 175 -18.34 -12.78 3.58
N ASP A 176 -19.22 -11.95 4.16
CA ASP A 176 -19.02 -11.49 5.52
C ASP A 176 -19.13 -12.66 6.53
N GLU A 177 -18.74 -12.42 7.78
CA GLU A 177 -18.82 -13.41 8.87
C GLU A 177 -20.25 -13.94 9.15
N ASN A 178 -21.28 -13.26 8.63
CA ASN A 178 -22.69 -13.61 8.77
C ASN A 178 -23.22 -14.42 7.58
N GLY A 179 -22.43 -14.62 6.52
CA GLY A 179 -22.84 -15.32 5.31
C GLY A 179 -23.56 -14.43 4.28
N ASP A 180 -23.50 -13.11 4.45
CA ASP A 180 -24.00 -12.14 3.48
C ASP A 180 -22.89 -11.83 2.45
N ASP A 181 -23.22 -12.02 1.16
CA ASP A 181 -22.31 -11.73 0.04
C ASP A 181 -22.16 -10.22 -0.12
N SER A 182 -21.07 -9.65 0.39
CA SER A 182 -20.58 -8.33 0.01
C SER A 182 -19.52 -8.53 -1.08
N GLY A 183 -19.93 -8.91 -2.28
CA GLY A 183 -19.02 -9.03 -3.42
C GLY A 183 -18.75 -7.68 -4.08
N LEU A 184 -17.60 -7.54 -4.76
CA LEU A 184 -17.37 -6.44 -5.70
C LEU A 184 -18.34 -6.58 -6.88
N SER A 185 -19.58 -6.11 -6.69
CA SER A 185 -20.61 -6.14 -7.73
C SER A 185 -20.53 -4.88 -8.58
N VAL A 186 -19.92 -5.01 -9.76
CA VAL A 186 -19.87 -3.96 -10.79
C VAL A 186 -21.26 -3.56 -11.32
N VAL A 187 -22.29 -4.38 -11.07
CA VAL A 187 -23.63 -4.21 -11.66
C VAL A 187 -24.68 -3.78 -10.62
N SER A 188 -24.41 -3.87 -9.32
CA SER A 188 -25.39 -3.48 -8.30
C SER A 188 -24.78 -3.19 -6.92
N GLY A 189 -24.61 -1.90 -6.59
CA GLY A 189 -24.68 -1.36 -5.23
C GLY A 189 -23.42 -1.48 -4.34
N ASP A 190 -23.11 -0.37 -3.67
CA ASP A 190 -22.47 -0.25 -2.35
C ASP A 190 -20.98 -0.59 -2.20
N VAL A 191 -20.22 -0.71 -3.30
CA VAL A 191 -18.78 -1.01 -3.19
C VAL A 191 -17.94 0.25 -3.35
N ALA A 192 -17.38 0.72 -2.23
CA ALA A 192 -16.47 1.86 -2.19
C ALA A 192 -15.10 1.51 -2.78
N LEU A 193 -14.93 1.64 -4.10
CA LEU A 193 -13.62 1.54 -4.74
C LEU A 193 -12.87 2.87 -4.66
N GLY A 194 -11.66 2.86 -4.12
CA GLY A 194 -10.83 4.06 -4.02
C GLY A 194 -10.30 4.55 -5.37
N ASN A 195 -9.94 3.63 -6.27
CA ASN A 195 -9.52 3.99 -7.62
C ASN A 195 -9.91 2.92 -8.66
N PRO A 196 -11.00 3.13 -9.41
CA PRO A 196 -11.45 2.14 -10.39
C PRO A 196 -10.46 1.87 -11.53
N HIS A 197 -9.54 2.79 -11.82
CA HIS A 197 -8.49 2.57 -12.83
C HIS A 197 -7.44 1.55 -12.40
N PHE A 198 -7.43 1.14 -11.13
CA PHE A 198 -6.55 0.07 -10.66
C PHE A 198 -7.13 -1.32 -10.91
N LEU A 199 -8.41 -1.46 -11.29
CA LEU A 199 -9.06 -2.75 -11.50
C LEU A 199 -8.36 -3.60 -12.58
N GLY A 200 -8.19 -4.88 -12.26
CA GLY A 200 -7.50 -5.86 -13.11
C GLY A 200 -5.99 -5.63 -13.21
N ARG A 201 -5.38 -4.92 -12.26
CA ARG A 201 -3.94 -4.67 -12.23
C ARG A 201 -3.28 -5.38 -11.04
N ILE A 202 -2.10 -5.92 -11.30
CA ILE A 202 -1.31 -6.67 -10.33
C ILE A 202 -0.61 -5.70 -9.38
N MET A 203 -0.56 -6.05 -8.09
CA MET A 203 0.06 -5.25 -7.04
C MET A 203 1.34 -5.92 -6.54
N LEU A 204 2.47 -5.22 -6.65
CA LEU A 204 3.78 -5.74 -6.22
C LEU A 204 4.54 -4.67 -5.44
N ALA A 205 5.10 -5.00 -4.29
CA ALA A 205 5.73 -4.00 -3.42
C ALA A 205 7.24 -3.82 -3.63
N VAL A 206 7.70 -2.59 -3.37
CA VAL A 206 9.10 -2.17 -3.56
C VAL A 206 9.89 -2.32 -2.25
N ASN A 207 10.36 -3.54 -1.98
CA ASN A 207 11.24 -3.84 -0.84
C ASN A 207 12.73 -3.82 -1.24
N GLU A 208 13.61 -4.07 -0.27
CA GLU A 208 15.07 -4.17 -0.40
C GLU A 208 15.58 -5.13 -1.50
N ASN A 209 14.76 -6.10 -1.91
CA ASN A 209 15.12 -7.05 -2.96
C ASN A 209 14.93 -6.49 -4.37
N CYS A 210 14.22 -5.37 -4.51
CA CYS A 210 13.92 -4.72 -5.77
C CYS A 210 15.17 -4.16 -6.44
N ASP A 211 15.22 -4.27 -7.77
CA ASP A 211 16.31 -3.74 -8.59
C ASP A 211 16.51 -2.22 -8.46
N LEU A 212 15.48 -1.46 -8.06
CA LEU A 212 15.61 -0.03 -7.76
C LEU A 212 16.64 0.23 -6.67
N ILE A 213 16.66 -0.61 -5.65
CA ILE A 213 17.55 -0.49 -4.49
C ILE A 213 18.88 -1.16 -4.80
N LYS A 214 18.86 -2.38 -5.36
CA LYS A 214 20.08 -3.12 -5.72
C LYS A 214 20.96 -2.36 -6.74
N LYS A 215 20.36 -1.54 -7.60
CA LYS A 215 21.09 -0.70 -8.57
C LYS A 215 21.32 0.73 -8.08
N GLY A 216 21.01 1.03 -6.82
CA GLY A 216 21.31 2.30 -6.16
C GLY A 216 20.53 3.50 -6.69
N MET A 217 19.34 3.28 -7.26
CA MET A 217 18.43 4.38 -7.63
C MET A 217 17.70 4.93 -6.41
N ILE A 218 17.37 4.04 -5.46
CA ILE A 218 16.84 4.35 -4.13
C ILE A 218 17.79 3.74 -3.09
N GLN A 219 17.95 4.38 -1.93
CA GLN A 219 18.94 3.98 -0.92
C GLN A 219 18.47 2.88 0.03
N ALA A 220 17.17 2.71 0.20
CA ALA A 220 16.55 1.76 1.14
C ALA A 220 15.15 1.37 0.64
N SER A 221 14.51 0.41 1.32
CA SER A 221 13.10 0.06 1.09
C SER A 221 12.23 1.32 1.08
N ALA A 222 11.28 1.34 0.16
CA ALA A 222 10.39 2.46 -0.01
C ALA A 222 9.29 2.36 1.06
N LEU A 223 9.56 2.82 2.28
CA LEU A 223 8.64 2.70 3.41
C LEU A 223 7.68 3.91 3.49
N CYS A 224 6.40 3.63 3.74
CA CYS A 224 5.41 4.65 4.03
C CYS A 224 5.61 5.22 5.45
N PRO A 225 5.58 6.54 5.66
CA PRO A 225 5.79 7.14 6.97
C PRO A 225 4.68 6.79 7.98
N GLY A 226 3.41 6.76 7.56
CA GLY A 226 2.31 6.33 8.42
C GLY A 226 2.47 4.86 8.79
N ALA A 227 2.92 4.08 7.80
CA ALA A 227 3.24 2.68 8.03
C ALA A 227 4.32 2.47 9.12
N VAL A 228 5.37 3.29 9.10
CA VAL A 228 6.45 3.19 10.08
C VAL A 228 6.06 3.73 11.46
N LEU A 229 5.03 4.57 11.57
CA LEU A 229 4.56 5.09 12.86
C LEU A 229 3.64 4.12 13.60
N HIS A 230 2.96 3.24 12.85
CA HIS A 230 2.01 2.25 13.37
C HIS A 230 2.50 0.83 13.12
N GLU A 231 3.76 0.53 13.46
CA GLU A 231 4.38 -0.76 13.19
C GLU A 231 3.70 -1.94 13.90
N GLU A 232 2.97 -1.65 14.96
CA GLU A 232 2.13 -2.57 15.70
C GLU A 232 0.85 -2.97 14.96
N ASN A 233 0.44 -2.20 13.94
CA ASN A 233 -0.85 -2.38 13.27
C ASN A 233 -0.72 -3.10 11.92
N PHE A 234 0.41 -2.98 11.21
CA PHE A 234 0.60 -3.74 9.97
C PHE A 234 2.06 -4.18 9.71
N THR A 235 2.20 -5.34 9.07
CA THR A 235 3.50 -5.96 8.75
C THR A 235 4.07 -5.43 7.43
N HIS A 236 3.22 -5.17 6.43
CA HIS A 236 3.64 -4.64 5.13
C HIS A 236 3.68 -3.10 5.13
N LYS A 237 4.86 -2.53 4.84
CA LYS A 237 5.11 -1.08 5.00
C LYS A 237 5.57 -0.41 3.71
N GLU A 238 5.83 -1.20 2.68
CA GLU A 238 6.41 -0.75 1.44
C GLU A 238 5.37 -0.11 0.51
N TYR A 239 5.82 0.83 -0.32
CA TYR A 239 5.02 1.30 -1.44
C TYR A 239 4.79 0.18 -2.45
N ILE A 240 3.56 0.13 -2.95
CA ILE A 240 3.06 -0.87 -3.85
C ILE A 240 3.05 -0.29 -5.27
N LEU A 241 3.75 -0.97 -6.17
CA LEU A 241 3.69 -0.74 -7.61
C LEU A 241 2.43 -1.41 -8.14
N VAL A 242 1.52 -0.60 -8.67
CA VAL A 242 0.36 -1.06 -9.42
C VAL A 242 0.79 -1.24 -10.87
N MET A 243 0.98 -2.50 -11.27
CA MET A 243 1.49 -2.88 -12.59
C MET A 243 0.55 -2.39 -13.70
N PRO A 244 1.06 -2.13 -14.92
CA PRO A 244 0.20 -1.89 -16.06
C PRO A 244 -0.74 -3.08 -16.28
N ARG A 245 -1.98 -2.81 -16.70
CA ARG A 245 -2.92 -3.85 -17.11
C ARG A 245 -2.38 -4.60 -18.32
N LEU A 246 -2.37 -5.92 -18.23
CA LEU A 246 -1.86 -6.81 -19.27
C LEU A 246 -2.91 -7.03 -20.37
N GLU A 247 -2.48 -7.15 -21.62
CA GLU A 247 -3.33 -7.56 -22.74
C GLU A 247 -3.89 -8.97 -22.49
N ALA A 248 -3.03 -9.90 -22.05
CA ALA A 248 -3.44 -11.28 -21.74
C ALA A 248 -4.51 -11.37 -20.64
N THR A 249 -4.47 -10.47 -19.65
CA THR A 249 -5.51 -10.41 -18.60
C THR A 249 -6.83 -9.93 -19.18
N ILE A 250 -6.83 -8.94 -20.08
CA ILE A 250 -8.06 -8.43 -20.71
C ILE A 250 -8.69 -9.50 -21.59
N ASP A 251 -7.91 -10.17 -22.43
CA ASP A 251 -8.38 -11.28 -23.26
C ASP A 251 -9.05 -12.34 -22.40
N ARG A 252 -8.41 -12.72 -21.28
CA ARG A 252 -8.94 -13.70 -20.34
C ARG A 252 -10.26 -13.25 -19.67
N LEU A 253 -10.40 -11.95 -19.37
CA LEU A 253 -11.64 -11.40 -18.80
C LEU A 253 -12.80 -11.38 -19.82
N VAL A 254 -12.50 -11.04 -21.08
CA VAL A 254 -13.48 -11.05 -22.17
C VAL A 254 -13.91 -12.48 -22.50
N ASP A 255 -12.95 -13.41 -22.65
CA ASP A 255 -13.22 -14.82 -22.95
C ASP A 255 -13.98 -15.51 -21.80
N GLY A 256 -13.68 -15.13 -20.55
CA GLY A 256 -14.39 -15.57 -19.36
C GLY A 256 -15.78 -14.95 -19.17
N ALA A 257 -16.19 -14.02 -20.05
CA ALA A 257 -17.42 -13.23 -19.95
C ALA A 257 -17.56 -12.46 -18.61
N VAL A 258 -16.43 -12.11 -18.00
CA VAL A 258 -16.36 -11.25 -16.80
C VAL A 258 -16.70 -9.81 -17.18
N ILE A 259 -16.22 -9.39 -18.35
CA ILE A 259 -16.49 -8.10 -18.97
C ILE A 259 -17.06 -8.31 -20.38
N ALA A 260 -18.01 -7.46 -20.79
CA ALA A 260 -18.68 -7.60 -22.08
C ALA A 260 -17.87 -7.04 -23.27
N SER A 261 -16.96 -6.09 -23.00
CA SER A 261 -16.04 -5.49 -23.95
C SER A 261 -14.86 -4.84 -23.21
N GLU A 262 -13.87 -4.36 -23.96
CA GLU A 262 -12.70 -3.58 -23.47
C GLU A 262 -13.07 -2.27 -22.74
N SER A 263 -14.33 -1.84 -22.79
CA SER A 263 -14.87 -0.79 -21.91
C SER A 263 -15.96 -1.38 -21.01
N VAL A 264 -15.88 -1.07 -19.72
CA VAL A 264 -16.90 -1.41 -18.74
C VAL A 264 -17.39 -0.12 -18.08
N ASP A 265 -18.67 0.17 -18.25
CA ASP A 265 -19.33 1.24 -17.50
C ASP A 265 -19.54 0.76 -16.06
N LEU A 266 -18.82 1.36 -15.11
CA LEU A 266 -19.03 1.11 -13.69
C LEU A 266 -19.98 2.19 -13.15
N VAL A 267 -21.09 1.74 -12.55
CA VAL A 267 -22.03 2.64 -11.89
C VAL A 267 -21.82 2.51 -10.38
N PHE A 268 -21.25 3.55 -9.77
CA PHE A 268 -21.12 3.61 -8.32
C PHE A 268 -22.31 4.35 -7.73
N VAL A 269 -22.94 3.73 -6.74
CA VAL A 269 -24.01 4.32 -5.95
C VAL A 269 -23.44 4.53 -4.55
N GLU A 270 -23.47 5.76 -4.06
CA GLU A 270 -22.90 6.15 -2.76
C GLU A 270 -23.71 5.55 -1.60
N ASP A 271 -25.03 5.42 -1.77
CA ASP A 271 -25.96 4.78 -0.84
C ASP A 271 -27.06 4.10 -1.67
N PRO A 272 -27.41 2.82 -1.43
CA PRO A 272 -28.41 2.08 -2.22
C PRO A 272 -29.82 2.70 -2.13
N THR A 273 -30.03 3.60 -1.16
CA THR A 273 -31.28 4.34 -0.91
C THR A 273 -31.25 5.77 -1.45
N ASP A 274 -30.10 6.28 -1.89
CA ASP A 274 -29.95 7.58 -2.55
C ASP A 274 -30.06 7.46 -4.08
N THR A 275 -30.57 8.52 -4.72
CA THR A 275 -30.71 8.62 -6.19
C THR A 275 -29.49 9.22 -6.87
N ASP A 276 -28.55 9.78 -6.11
CA ASP A 276 -27.30 10.33 -6.64
C ASP A 276 -26.30 9.19 -6.90
N SER A 277 -26.20 8.78 -8.16
CA SER A 277 -25.19 7.82 -8.64
C SER A 277 -24.13 8.54 -9.45
N LYS A 278 -22.86 8.15 -9.25
CA LYS A 278 -21.76 8.60 -10.09
C LYS A 278 -21.37 7.46 -11.03
N GLN A 279 -21.58 7.70 -12.31
CA GLN A 279 -21.19 6.78 -13.37
C GLN A 279 -19.78 7.12 -13.82
N PHE A 280 -18.92 6.11 -13.83
CA PHE A 280 -17.57 6.25 -14.32
C PHE A 280 -17.29 5.13 -15.32
N GLU A 281 -16.93 5.54 -16.53
CA GLU A 281 -16.49 4.61 -17.54
C GLU A 281 -15.05 4.17 -17.22
N VAL A 282 -14.87 2.88 -16.94
CA VAL A 282 -13.54 2.29 -16.81
C VAL A 282 -13.24 1.50 -18.06
N THR A 283 -12.30 2.04 -18.84
CA THR A 283 -11.76 1.31 -19.99
C THR A 283 -10.76 0.26 -19.51
N PHE A 284 -11.07 -1.00 -19.77
CA PHE A 284 -10.21 -2.17 -19.64
C PHE A 284 -9.33 -2.29 -20.90
N GLU A 285 -8.46 -1.31 -21.11
CA GLU A 285 -7.44 -1.34 -22.16
C GLU A 285 -6.09 -1.82 -21.63
N ALA A 286 -5.30 -2.44 -22.51
CA ALA A 286 -3.94 -2.87 -22.23
C ALA A 286 -3.07 -1.64 -22.04
N GLN A 287 -2.20 -1.68 -21.05
CA GLN A 287 -1.39 -0.54 -20.67
C GLN A 287 0.07 -0.79 -20.99
N GLU A 288 0.71 0.23 -21.55
CA GLU A 288 2.14 0.22 -21.82
C GLU A 288 2.95 0.04 -20.54
N SER A 289 4.17 -0.51 -20.65
CA SER A 289 5.06 -0.77 -19.51
C SER A 289 5.39 0.46 -18.63
N TRP A 290 5.20 1.68 -19.14
CA TRP A 290 5.41 2.93 -18.39
C TRP A 290 4.14 3.44 -17.68
N ALA A 291 2.96 2.91 -18.00
CA ALA A 291 1.68 3.33 -17.45
C ALA A 291 1.36 2.61 -16.12
N PHE A 292 2.37 2.52 -15.25
CA PHE A 292 2.22 2.02 -13.89
C PHE A 292 1.88 3.15 -12.92
N ASP A 293 1.28 2.77 -11.80
CA ASP A 293 0.98 3.67 -10.69
C ASP A 293 1.60 3.17 -9.39
N MET A 294 1.51 3.98 -8.36
CA MET A 294 2.08 3.68 -7.05
C MET A 294 1.05 4.04 -5.97
N THR A 295 0.89 3.16 -4.99
CA THR A 295 0.03 3.37 -3.83
C THR A 295 0.79 3.03 -2.56
N CYS A 296 0.44 3.65 -1.43
CA CYS A 296 0.97 3.29 -0.13
C CYS A 296 0.19 2.09 0.45
N PRO A 297 0.69 1.43 1.51
CA PRO A 297 -0.02 0.33 2.17
C PRO A 297 -1.27 0.76 2.94
N GLU A 298 -1.55 2.07 3.05
CA GLU A 298 -2.82 2.63 3.56
C GLU A 298 -3.80 2.95 2.42
N GLY A 299 -3.40 2.77 1.15
CA GLY A 299 -4.24 3.00 -0.02
C GLY A 299 -4.18 4.41 -0.61
N HIS A 300 -3.31 5.29 -0.13
CA HIS A 300 -3.07 6.62 -0.71
C HIS A 300 -2.28 6.51 -2.02
N LYS A 301 -2.81 7.12 -3.10
CA LYS A 301 -2.13 7.24 -4.39
C LYS A 301 -1.63 8.67 -4.60
N TRP A 302 -0.63 8.82 -5.47
CA TRP A 302 -0.18 10.14 -5.91
C TRP A 302 -0.18 10.27 -7.44
N PRO A 303 -0.69 11.38 -8.02
CA PRO A 303 -1.38 12.49 -7.35
C PRO A 303 -2.75 12.05 -6.82
N ASP A 304 -3.10 12.54 -5.64
CA ASP A 304 -4.48 12.51 -5.19
C ASP A 304 -5.22 13.68 -5.84
N PHE A 305 -6.14 13.39 -6.75
CA PHE A 305 -6.92 14.43 -7.40
C PHE A 305 -8.10 14.74 -6.49
N ASP A 306 -7.89 15.65 -5.54
CA ASP A 306 -8.88 16.19 -4.59
C ASP A 306 -10.13 16.85 -5.22
N GLU A 307 -10.38 16.72 -6.54
CA GLU A 307 -11.47 17.44 -7.21
C GLU A 307 -12.72 16.63 -7.56
N ASP A 308 -12.81 15.32 -7.34
CA ASP A 308 -14.08 14.60 -7.49
C ASP A 308 -14.15 13.35 -6.61
N SER A 309 -14.60 13.54 -5.36
CA SER A 309 -15.16 12.55 -4.43
C SER A 309 -15.32 11.11 -4.97
N TRP A 310 -14.44 10.23 -4.51
CA TRP A 310 -14.66 8.79 -4.48
C TRP A 310 -14.64 8.41 -3.01
N PHE A 311 -15.82 8.37 -2.38
CA PHE A 311 -15.93 8.39 -0.92
C PHE A 311 -15.33 7.15 -0.25
N TYR A 312 -14.39 7.38 0.67
CA TYR A 312 -14.59 7.05 2.09
C TYR A 312 -13.92 8.16 2.93
N ASP A 313 -14.74 9.06 3.49
CA ASP A 313 -14.38 9.90 4.65
C ASP A 313 -14.68 9.07 5.90
N SER A 314 -13.64 8.59 6.57
CA SER A 314 -13.80 7.80 7.80
C SER A 314 -14.23 8.67 8.99
N GLY A 315 -14.20 10.00 8.91
CA GLY A 315 -14.83 10.91 9.87
C GLY A 315 -14.57 10.67 11.36
N LEU A 316 -13.53 9.91 11.72
CA LEU A 316 -13.17 9.48 13.06
C LEU A 316 -11.65 9.35 13.18
#